data_AF-A0A958IKE7-F1
#
_entry.id   AF-A0A958IKE7-F1
#
_cell.length_a   1.000
_cell.length_b   1.000
_cell.length_c   1.000
_cell.angle_alpha   90.00
_cell.angle_beta   90.00
_cell.angle_gamma   90.00
#
_symmetry.space_group_name_H-M   'P 1'
#
loop_
_entity.id
_entity.type
_entity.pdbx_description
1 polymer ?
#
loop_
_entity_poly.entity_id
_entity_poly.type
_entity_poly.pdbx_seq_one_letter_code
_entity_poly.pdbx_strand_id
1 'polypeptide(L)'
;VFDIKNKVDRIYDYQEINGIRDYVPQFKSPNEGLRRSITISRDALTENPLYNGSAYYFAVTAYAYNPASDPAFLESVKQIVQVIPQVPNIDFSIEQNTDDIAPVAQTSGDGHGQILPQVIDPGRLTGESYQVVFDSINGNLAWSLINKIRQDTLIKHSVNFTLDTTATKVYDGFKLQVQNQGKDSILYLPGSRKYAVKSVIQIRDGNGDLTDPIDVINNYSADGKWKITAYGNDSDIKQNINAPRSDAIDLDSYEIRFTTIEEGSEYYLYGYLPSFTGPVTKDAKAKDKVPFQVWNIGRDLESN
;
A
#
# COMPACT_ATOMS: atom_id res chain seq x y z
N VAL A 1 7.13 19.62 -17.24
CA VAL A 1 7.67 20.33 -16.05
C VAL A 1 7.36 19.49 -14.83
N PHE A 2 8.33 19.28 -13.95
CA PHE A 2 8.16 18.55 -12.69
C PHE A 2 8.57 19.47 -11.55
N ASP A 3 7.74 19.53 -10.50
CA ASP A 3 7.95 20.40 -9.34
C ASP A 3 7.60 19.68 -8.04
N ILE A 4 8.13 20.15 -6.93
CA ILE A 4 7.71 19.75 -5.59
C ILE A 4 6.21 20.04 -5.36
N LYS A 5 5.56 19.26 -4.49
CA LYS A 5 4.15 19.48 -4.13
C LYS A 5 4.03 20.72 -3.24
N ASN A 6 3.85 21.90 -3.83
CA ASN A 6 3.81 23.20 -3.13
C ASN A 6 2.57 24.06 -3.48
N LYS A 7 1.65 23.55 -4.32
CA LYS A 7 0.45 24.26 -4.82
C LYS A 7 0.73 25.39 -5.82
N VAL A 8 1.97 25.57 -6.25
CA VAL A 8 2.32 26.45 -7.36
C VAL A 8 2.21 25.65 -8.65
N ASP A 9 1.09 25.83 -9.36
CA ASP A 9 0.80 25.13 -10.62
C ASP A 9 1.19 25.96 -11.86
N ARG A 10 1.32 27.28 -11.69
CA ARG A 10 1.69 28.22 -12.76
C ARG A 10 2.67 29.25 -12.26
N ILE A 11 3.70 29.49 -13.06
CA ILE A 11 4.64 30.60 -12.87
C ILE A 11 4.47 31.53 -14.06
N TYR A 12 4.24 32.81 -13.76
CA TYR A 12 4.04 33.86 -14.74
C TYR A 12 5.20 34.83 -14.69
N ASP A 13 5.55 35.37 -15.85
CA ASP A 13 6.53 36.43 -15.98
C ASP A 13 6.18 37.36 -17.14
N TYR A 14 6.76 38.55 -17.13
CA TYR A 14 6.58 39.50 -18.22
C TYR A 14 7.46 39.11 -19.42
N GLN A 15 6.82 38.94 -20.57
CA GLN A 15 7.50 38.74 -21.83
C GLN A 15 7.12 39.84 -22.81
N GLU A 16 8.08 40.29 -23.61
CA GLU A 16 7.80 41.25 -24.68
C GLU A 16 7.30 40.51 -25.91
N ILE A 17 6.03 40.73 -26.25
CA ILE A 17 5.36 40.13 -27.41
C ILE A 17 4.93 41.31 -28.30
N ASN A 18 5.50 41.40 -29.50
CA ASN A 18 5.22 42.48 -30.46
C ASN A 18 5.40 43.91 -29.89
N GLY A 19 6.39 44.13 -29.01
CA GLY A 19 6.68 45.44 -28.42
C GLY A 19 5.81 45.82 -27.21
N ILE A 20 4.95 44.90 -26.75
CA ILE A 20 4.13 45.08 -25.54
C ILE A 20 4.61 44.09 -24.48
N ARG A 21 4.79 44.56 -23.24
CA ARG A 21 5.01 43.68 -22.08
C ARG A 21 3.69 43.02 -21.70
N ASP A 22 3.62 41.71 -21.86
CA ASP A 22 2.47 40.91 -21.47
C ASP A 22 2.84 39.93 -20.36
N TYR A 23 1.91 39.64 -19.45
CA TYR A 23 2.13 38.77 -18.29
C TYR A 23 1.61 37.37 -18.59
N VAL A 24 2.50 36.49 -19.03
CA VAL A 24 2.15 35.19 -19.62
C VAL A 24 2.71 34.03 -18.79
N PRO A 25 2.05 32.86 -18.78
CA PRO A 25 2.54 31.70 -18.05
C PRO A 25 3.79 31.14 -18.72
N GLN A 26 4.89 31.08 -17.97
CA GLN A 26 6.17 30.52 -18.41
C GLN A 26 6.29 29.02 -18.10
N PHE A 27 5.76 28.60 -16.95
CA PHE A 27 5.70 27.20 -16.57
C PHE A 27 4.29 26.80 -16.15
N LYS A 28 3.91 25.60 -16.56
CA LYS A 28 2.72 24.91 -16.06
C LYS A 28 3.17 23.59 -15.46
N SER A 29 2.95 23.43 -14.15
CA SER A 29 3.25 22.22 -13.40
C SER A 29 1.95 21.54 -12.99
N PRO A 30 1.84 20.21 -13.11
CA PRO A 30 0.70 19.48 -12.56
C PRO A 30 0.73 19.40 -11.03
N ASN A 31 1.80 19.89 -10.36
CA ASN A 31 1.96 19.88 -8.91
C ASN A 31 1.86 18.46 -8.30
N GLU A 32 2.31 17.47 -9.08
CA GLU A 32 2.27 16.05 -8.71
C GLU A 32 3.52 15.60 -7.92
N GLY A 33 4.51 16.47 -7.77
CA GLY A 33 5.79 16.12 -7.18
C GLY A 33 6.90 15.98 -8.22
N LEU A 34 8.14 15.94 -7.72
CA LEU A 34 9.33 15.86 -8.55
C LEU A 34 9.40 14.46 -9.18
N ARG A 35 9.40 14.35 -10.50
CA ARG A 35 9.65 13.08 -11.20
C ARG A 35 11.14 12.86 -11.46
N ARG A 36 11.63 11.66 -11.17
CA ARG A 36 13.04 11.26 -11.40
C ARG A 36 13.29 10.48 -12.69
N SER A 37 12.23 10.07 -13.40
CA SER A 37 12.31 9.37 -14.69
C SER A 37 11.12 9.76 -15.57
N ILE A 38 11.33 9.74 -16.89
CA ILE A 38 10.30 9.92 -17.91
C ILE A 38 10.58 9.00 -19.08
N THR A 39 9.51 8.54 -19.73
CA THR A 39 9.61 7.76 -20.97
C THR A 39 9.14 8.63 -22.11
N ILE A 40 9.97 8.76 -23.14
CA ILE A 40 9.66 9.50 -24.36
C ILE A 40 9.74 8.52 -25.51
N SER A 41 8.60 8.29 -26.17
CA SER A 41 8.49 7.36 -27.30
C SER A 41 8.10 8.05 -28.60
N ARG A 42 7.86 9.36 -28.57
CA ARG A 42 7.42 10.16 -29.71
C ARG A 42 8.28 11.40 -29.88
N ASP A 43 8.48 11.76 -31.14
CA ASP A 43 9.11 13.00 -31.56
C ASP A 43 8.20 14.19 -31.22
N ALA A 44 8.74 15.21 -30.55
CA ALA A 44 7.97 16.36 -30.08
C ALA A 44 7.51 17.34 -31.19
N LEU A 45 8.10 17.26 -32.38
CA LEU A 45 7.79 18.11 -33.54
C LEU A 45 6.81 17.44 -34.50
N THR A 46 6.99 16.13 -34.72
CA THR A 46 6.19 15.36 -35.71
C THR A 46 5.15 14.45 -35.08
N GLU A 47 5.19 14.24 -33.76
CA GLU A 47 4.34 13.33 -32.98
C GLU A 47 4.42 11.83 -33.38
N ASN A 48 5.28 11.51 -34.34
CA ASN A 48 5.57 10.16 -34.77
C ASN A 48 6.43 9.42 -33.74
N PRO A 49 6.44 8.07 -33.73
CA PRO A 49 7.40 7.30 -32.95
C PRO A 49 8.84 7.74 -33.24
N LEU A 50 9.71 7.64 -32.24
CA LEU A 50 11.14 7.90 -32.43
C LEU A 50 11.73 6.91 -33.46
N TYR A 51 12.56 7.43 -34.36
CA TYR A 51 13.21 6.64 -35.39
C TYR A 51 14.58 6.14 -34.91
N ASN A 52 14.81 4.83 -35.05
CA ASN A 52 16.11 4.24 -34.72
C ASN A 52 17.22 4.79 -35.64
N GLY A 53 18.39 5.05 -35.08
CA GLY A 53 19.53 5.62 -35.78
C GLY A 53 19.49 7.15 -35.94
N SER A 54 18.37 7.81 -35.64
CA SER A 54 18.26 9.27 -35.66
C SER A 54 18.70 9.87 -34.33
N ALA A 55 19.43 10.99 -34.38
CA ALA A 55 19.82 11.73 -33.19
C ALA A 55 18.69 12.63 -32.70
N TYR A 56 18.31 12.45 -31.44
CA TYR A 56 17.37 13.31 -30.71
C TYR A 56 18.11 14.07 -29.62
N TYR A 57 17.73 15.33 -29.42
CA TYR A 57 18.36 16.21 -28.44
C TYR A 57 17.32 16.60 -27.39
N PHE A 58 17.62 16.28 -26.14
CA PHE A 58 16.82 16.67 -24.99
C PHE A 58 17.58 17.70 -24.18
N ALA A 59 16.88 18.67 -23.61
CA ALA A 59 17.46 19.62 -22.67
C ALA A 59 16.88 19.37 -21.28
N VAL A 60 17.76 19.27 -20.28
CA VAL A 60 17.38 19.25 -18.87
C VAL A 60 17.79 20.58 -18.25
N THR A 61 16.82 21.23 -17.62
CA THR A 61 17.00 22.48 -16.88
C THR A 61 16.38 22.35 -15.49
N ALA A 62 16.94 23.08 -14.53
CA ALA A 62 16.34 23.31 -13.23
C ALA A 62 15.84 24.75 -13.18
N TYR A 63 14.76 25.00 -12.45
CA TYR A 63 14.29 26.36 -12.20
C TYR A 63 14.16 26.62 -10.70
N ALA A 64 14.38 27.86 -10.30
CA ALA A 64 14.10 28.38 -8.98
C ALA A 64 12.96 29.39 -9.09
N TYR A 65 12.01 29.35 -8.16
CA TYR A 65 10.85 30.25 -8.14
C TYR A 65 10.80 31.03 -6.83
N ASN A 66 10.64 32.34 -6.93
CA ASN A 66 10.37 33.23 -5.81
C ASN A 66 9.37 34.31 -6.25
N PRO A 67 8.11 34.29 -5.76
CA PRO A 67 7.10 35.27 -6.15
C PRO A 67 7.43 36.71 -5.74
N ALA A 68 8.39 36.91 -4.84
CA ALA A 68 8.81 38.23 -4.36
C ALA A 68 10.03 38.80 -5.10
N SER A 69 10.61 38.08 -6.08
CA SER A 69 11.73 38.58 -6.88
C SER A 69 11.30 39.03 -8.28
N ASP A 70 12.14 39.88 -8.90
CA ASP A 70 12.05 40.25 -10.31
C ASP A 70 13.39 39.90 -10.99
N PRO A 71 13.45 38.88 -11.86
CA PRO A 71 12.33 38.05 -12.31
C PRO A 71 11.82 37.09 -11.22
N ALA A 72 10.57 36.65 -11.35
CA ALA A 72 9.93 35.75 -10.38
C ALA A 72 10.51 34.31 -10.41
N PHE A 73 11.26 33.97 -11.45
CA PHE A 73 11.96 32.70 -11.56
C PHE A 73 13.32 32.85 -12.24
N LEU A 74 14.19 31.87 -12.04
CA LEU A 74 15.45 31.72 -12.75
C LEU A 74 15.54 30.29 -13.28
N GLU A 75 16.01 30.11 -14.51
CA GLU A 75 16.27 28.80 -15.11
C GLU A 75 17.77 28.58 -15.28
N SER A 76 18.23 27.36 -15.01
CA SER A 76 19.63 26.99 -15.17
C SER A 76 20.03 26.93 -16.65
N VAL A 77 21.34 26.90 -16.89
CA VAL A 77 21.88 26.58 -18.22
C VAL A 77 21.37 25.19 -18.66
N LYS A 78 20.96 25.10 -19.93
CA LYS A 78 20.48 23.85 -20.56
C LYS A 78 21.58 22.80 -20.58
N GLN A 79 21.32 21.65 -19.95
CA GLN A 79 22.14 20.46 -20.11
C GLN A 79 21.60 19.66 -21.30
N ILE A 80 22.33 19.63 -22.41
CA ILE A 80 21.91 18.94 -23.63
C ILE A 80 22.33 17.48 -23.54
N VAL A 81 21.36 16.59 -23.73
CA VAL A 81 21.53 15.14 -23.78
C VAL A 81 21.17 14.69 -25.19
N GLN A 82 22.16 14.15 -25.91
CA GLN A 82 21.94 13.50 -27.19
C GLN A 82 21.61 12.03 -26.97
N VAL A 83 20.54 11.56 -27.59
CA VAL A 83 20.10 10.16 -27.55
C VAL A 83 19.88 9.69 -28.98
N ILE A 84 20.38 8.50 -29.30
CA ILE A 84 20.13 7.82 -30.57
C ILE A 84 19.40 6.52 -30.22
N PRO A 85 18.08 6.41 -30.47
CA PRO A 85 17.35 5.17 -30.30
C PRO A 85 17.97 4.08 -31.17
N GLN A 86 18.09 2.88 -30.63
CA GLN A 86 18.70 1.74 -31.31
C GLN A 86 17.77 0.54 -31.25
N VAL A 87 17.92 -0.34 -32.24
CA VAL A 87 17.38 -1.69 -32.15
C VAL A 87 18.29 -2.48 -31.20
N PRO A 88 17.75 -3.33 -30.32
CA PRO A 88 18.54 -4.27 -29.55
C PRO A 88 19.54 -5.04 -30.44
N ASN A 89 20.75 -5.29 -29.92
CA ASN A 89 21.70 -6.17 -30.61
C ASN A 89 21.12 -7.59 -30.70
N ILE A 90 21.55 -8.38 -31.69
CA ILE A 90 21.07 -9.75 -31.92
C ILE A 90 21.30 -10.67 -30.70
N ASP A 91 22.32 -10.37 -29.90
CA ASP A 91 22.70 -11.08 -28.68
C ASP A 91 22.16 -10.42 -27.39
N PHE A 92 21.32 -9.40 -27.50
CA PHE A 92 20.74 -8.70 -26.35
C PHE A 92 19.33 -9.20 -26.07
N SER A 93 19.18 -10.00 -25.02
CA SER A 93 17.88 -10.42 -24.48
C SER A 93 17.54 -9.63 -23.22
N ILE A 94 16.33 -9.11 -23.17
CA ILE A 94 15.76 -8.47 -21.98
C ILE A 94 14.85 -9.47 -21.29
N GLU A 95 15.10 -9.79 -20.01
CA GLU A 95 14.24 -10.68 -19.22
C GLU A 95 13.06 -9.95 -18.57
N GLN A 96 13.14 -8.62 -18.41
CA GLN A 96 12.14 -7.77 -17.76
C GLN A 96 11.94 -6.48 -18.54
N ASN A 97 10.69 -6.15 -18.87
CA ASN A 97 10.34 -4.93 -19.58
C ASN A 97 10.27 -3.72 -18.63
N THR A 98 10.28 -2.51 -19.19
CA THR A 98 9.92 -1.31 -18.44
C THR A 98 8.52 -1.47 -17.84
N ASP A 99 8.36 -1.02 -16.59
CA ASP A 99 7.18 -1.14 -15.74
C ASP A 99 6.88 -2.55 -15.20
N ASP A 100 7.64 -3.58 -15.56
CA ASP A 100 7.52 -4.89 -14.91
C ASP A 100 7.84 -4.79 -13.41
N ILE A 101 7.13 -5.59 -12.61
CA ILE A 101 7.41 -5.75 -11.19
C ILE A 101 8.24 -7.02 -10.99
N ALA A 102 9.49 -6.85 -10.55
CA ALA A 102 10.37 -7.99 -10.31
C ALA A 102 9.85 -8.83 -9.12
N PRO A 103 9.96 -10.17 -9.19
CA PRO A 103 9.51 -11.04 -8.11
C PRO A 103 10.32 -10.81 -6.84
N VAL A 104 9.65 -10.84 -5.69
CA VAL A 104 10.26 -10.71 -4.37
C VAL A 104 9.91 -11.95 -3.53
N ALA A 105 10.90 -12.52 -2.87
CA ALA A 105 10.73 -13.62 -1.94
C ALA A 105 11.09 -13.18 -0.52
N GLN A 106 10.23 -13.50 0.44
CA GLN A 106 10.51 -13.31 1.86
C GLN A 106 11.42 -14.43 2.33
N THR A 107 12.60 -14.07 2.85
CA THR A 107 13.60 -15.05 3.32
C THR A 107 13.57 -15.27 4.83
N SER A 108 12.93 -14.36 5.59
CA SER A 108 12.95 -14.37 7.06
C SER A 108 11.93 -13.40 7.66
N GLY A 109 11.48 -13.69 8.89
CA GLY A 109 10.51 -12.89 9.65
C GLY A 109 9.07 -13.15 9.21
N ASP A 110 8.11 -12.54 9.93
CA ASP A 110 6.66 -12.77 9.75
C ASP A 110 5.93 -11.48 9.32
N GLY A 111 6.67 -10.54 8.71
CA GLY A 111 6.11 -9.25 8.31
C GLY A 111 5.41 -9.30 6.96
N HIS A 112 4.16 -8.87 6.89
CA HIS A 112 3.35 -8.78 5.65
C HIS A 112 3.57 -7.48 4.84
N GLY A 113 4.80 -6.96 4.83
CA GLY A 113 5.12 -5.77 4.03
C GLY A 113 5.10 -6.09 2.54
N GLN A 114 4.53 -5.21 1.70
CA GLN A 114 4.58 -5.40 0.25
C GLN A 114 5.81 -4.68 -0.32
N ILE A 115 6.66 -5.41 -1.03
CA ILE A 115 7.81 -4.88 -1.75
C ILE A 115 7.55 -4.98 -3.24
N LEU A 116 7.60 -3.86 -3.96
CA LEU A 116 7.39 -3.82 -5.41
C LEU A 116 8.60 -3.13 -6.07
N PRO A 117 9.58 -3.90 -6.55
CA PRO A 117 10.67 -3.39 -7.36
C PRO A 117 10.14 -3.21 -8.79
N GLN A 118 9.86 -1.96 -9.18
CA GLN A 118 9.39 -1.61 -10.51
C GLN A 118 10.58 -1.31 -11.43
N VAL A 119 10.67 -2.01 -12.55
CA VAL A 119 11.71 -1.80 -13.56
C VAL A 119 11.46 -0.50 -14.31
N ILE A 120 12.48 0.35 -14.39
CA ILE A 120 12.43 1.64 -15.11
C ILE A 120 13.30 1.59 -16.36
N ASP A 121 14.48 1.01 -16.27
CA ASP A 121 15.45 0.90 -17.35
C ASP A 121 16.04 -0.53 -17.35
N PRO A 122 15.46 -1.45 -18.16
CA PRO A 122 15.93 -2.83 -18.26
C PRO A 122 17.41 -2.96 -18.60
N GLY A 123 17.94 -2.06 -19.43
CA GLY A 123 19.34 -2.06 -19.85
C GLY A 123 20.32 -1.68 -18.75
N ARG A 124 19.82 -1.15 -17.62
CA ARG A 124 20.59 -0.84 -16.43
C ARG A 124 20.45 -1.87 -15.31
N LEU A 125 19.62 -2.89 -15.48
CA LEU A 125 19.54 -4.00 -14.54
C LEU A 125 20.90 -4.72 -14.50
N THR A 126 21.38 -4.98 -13.30
CA THR A 126 22.71 -5.56 -13.06
C THR A 126 22.69 -7.08 -12.99
N GLY A 127 21.51 -7.68 -12.82
CA GLY A 127 21.35 -9.11 -12.50
C GLY A 127 21.78 -9.46 -11.07
N GLU A 128 22.13 -8.48 -10.24
CA GLU A 128 22.58 -8.72 -8.86
C GLU A 128 21.41 -8.98 -7.91
N SER A 129 21.71 -9.54 -6.74
CA SER A 129 20.71 -9.80 -5.69
C SER A 129 20.61 -8.64 -4.71
N TYR A 130 19.37 -8.24 -4.43
CA TYR A 130 19.05 -7.17 -3.49
C TYR A 130 18.24 -7.72 -2.31
N GLN A 131 18.37 -7.09 -1.15
CA GLN A 131 17.65 -7.44 0.06
C GLN A 131 17.01 -6.20 0.66
N VAL A 132 15.75 -6.32 1.05
CA VAL A 132 15.08 -5.34 1.90
C VAL A 132 15.08 -5.87 3.33
N VAL A 133 15.49 -5.03 4.27
CA VAL A 133 15.49 -5.35 5.71
C VAL A 133 14.65 -4.32 6.43
N PHE A 134 13.80 -4.79 7.34
CA PHE A 134 12.98 -3.95 8.20
C PHE A 134 13.59 -3.84 9.59
N ASP A 135 13.55 -2.65 10.16
CA ASP A 135 14.08 -2.34 11.49
C ASP A 135 13.20 -1.32 12.22
N SER A 136 13.41 -1.19 13.53
CA SER A 136 12.81 -0.14 14.34
C SER A 136 13.85 0.92 14.69
N ILE A 137 13.66 2.14 14.18
CA ILE A 137 14.54 3.28 14.44
C ILE A 137 13.77 4.32 15.24
N ASN A 138 14.20 4.55 16.49
CA ASN A 138 13.54 5.45 17.43
C ASN A 138 12.03 5.14 17.60
N GLY A 139 11.67 3.86 17.59
CA GLY A 139 10.27 3.40 17.70
C GLY A 139 9.44 3.50 16.42
N ASN A 140 10.03 3.95 15.31
CA ASN A 140 9.37 3.95 14.01
C ASN A 140 9.86 2.77 13.17
N LEU A 141 8.91 2.06 12.55
CA LEU A 141 9.25 1.09 11.52
C LEU A 141 9.97 1.80 10.37
N ALA A 142 11.10 1.24 9.97
CA ALA A 142 11.93 1.71 8.89
C ALA A 142 12.39 0.52 8.03
N TRP A 143 12.86 0.79 6.83
CA TRP A 143 13.39 -0.21 5.93
C TRP A 143 14.68 0.25 5.25
N SER A 144 15.53 -0.70 4.90
CA SER A 144 16.78 -0.47 4.18
C SER A 144 16.84 -1.37 2.94
N LEU A 145 17.43 -0.86 1.85
CA LEU A 145 17.72 -1.62 0.64
C LEU A 145 19.22 -1.86 0.56
N ILE A 146 19.61 -3.13 0.48
CA ILE A 146 21.00 -3.58 0.47
C ILE A 146 21.23 -4.36 -0.83
N ASN A 147 22.31 -4.03 -1.53
CA ASN A 147 22.85 -4.85 -2.59
C ASN A 147 23.74 -5.94 -1.96
N LYS A 148 23.35 -7.21 -2.08
CA LYS A 148 24.04 -8.32 -1.41
C LYS A 148 25.39 -8.65 -2.02
N ILE A 149 25.55 -8.41 -3.32
CA ILE A 149 26.79 -8.74 -4.04
C ILE A 149 27.86 -7.69 -3.71
N ARG A 150 27.49 -6.41 -3.78
CA ARG A 150 28.39 -5.28 -3.50
C ARG A 150 28.56 -4.99 -2.01
N GLN A 151 27.71 -5.59 -1.16
CA GLN A 151 27.61 -5.27 0.27
C GLN A 151 27.37 -3.77 0.51
N ASP A 152 26.58 -3.14 -0.36
CA ASP A 152 26.31 -1.70 -0.33
C ASP A 152 24.88 -1.42 0.14
N THR A 153 24.73 -0.46 1.07
CA THR A 153 23.41 -0.02 1.54
C THR A 153 22.94 1.14 0.67
N LEU A 154 22.08 0.84 -0.30
CA LEU A 154 21.56 1.82 -1.25
C LEU A 154 20.54 2.78 -0.63
N ILE A 155 19.74 2.27 0.31
CA ILE A 155 18.77 3.04 1.10
C ILE A 155 18.94 2.61 2.55
N LYS A 156 19.08 3.58 3.44
CA LYS A 156 19.24 3.32 4.87
C LYS A 156 18.08 3.93 5.65
N HIS A 157 17.39 3.09 6.43
CA HIS A 157 16.37 3.50 7.40
C HIS A 157 15.30 4.45 6.83
N SER A 158 14.81 4.15 5.63
CA SER A 158 13.68 4.86 5.05
C SER A 158 12.42 4.60 5.87
N VAL A 159 11.70 5.67 6.19
CA VAL A 159 10.37 5.61 6.82
C VAL A 159 9.25 5.85 5.81
N ASN A 160 9.58 5.89 4.51
CA ASN A 160 8.62 6.13 3.46
C ASN A 160 7.95 4.81 3.04
N PHE A 161 6.70 4.62 3.46
CA PHE A 161 5.84 3.52 3.04
C PHE A 161 4.76 4.09 2.11
N THR A 162 4.95 3.96 0.81
CA THR A 162 4.02 4.53 -0.17
C THR A 162 4.14 3.85 -1.52
N LEU A 163 3.02 3.88 -2.26
CA LEU A 163 2.97 3.56 -3.68
C LEU A 163 3.31 4.75 -4.57
N ASP A 164 3.27 5.98 -4.05
CA ASP A 164 3.60 7.17 -4.83
C ASP A 164 5.10 7.23 -5.10
N THR A 165 5.50 6.89 -6.32
CA THR A 165 6.89 6.82 -6.75
C THR A 165 7.40 8.06 -7.43
N THR A 166 6.62 9.14 -7.43
CA THR A 166 6.93 10.33 -8.24
C THR A 166 8.37 10.78 -7.98
N ALA A 167 8.74 10.95 -6.70
CA ALA A 167 10.09 11.36 -6.29
C ALA A 167 11.07 10.23 -6.00
N THR A 168 10.68 8.97 -6.16
CA THR A 168 11.52 7.81 -5.83
C THR A 168 12.71 7.72 -6.76
N LYS A 169 13.90 7.61 -6.17
CA LYS A 169 15.17 7.46 -6.90
C LYS A 169 15.23 6.09 -7.59
N VAL A 170 15.80 6.06 -8.79
CA VAL A 170 16.10 4.84 -9.53
C VAL A 170 17.47 4.31 -9.08
N TYR A 171 17.55 3.03 -8.80
CA TYR A 171 18.77 2.30 -8.44
C TYR A 171 18.95 1.16 -9.43
N ASP A 172 20.11 1.08 -10.08
CA ASP A 172 20.46 -0.04 -10.96
C ASP A 172 19.32 -0.47 -11.92
N GLY A 173 18.61 0.51 -12.51
CA GLY A 173 17.51 0.27 -13.45
C GLY A 173 16.10 0.09 -12.85
N PHE A 174 15.93 0.06 -11.53
CA PHE A 174 14.60 -0.10 -10.90
C PHE A 174 14.31 0.95 -9.82
N LYS A 175 13.04 1.14 -9.48
CA LYS A 175 12.58 1.85 -8.27
C LYS A 175 12.01 0.84 -7.28
N LEU A 176 12.19 1.09 -5.99
CA LEU A 176 11.61 0.25 -4.95
C LEU A 176 10.43 0.97 -4.29
N GLN A 177 9.25 0.36 -4.34
CA GLN A 177 8.10 0.70 -3.51
C GLN A 177 8.01 -0.25 -2.33
N VAL A 178 7.68 0.29 -1.17
CA VAL A 178 7.49 -0.47 0.06
C VAL A 178 6.17 -0.01 0.68
N GLN A 179 5.27 -0.93 0.97
CA GLN A 179 4.03 -0.65 1.69
C GLN A 179 3.99 -1.34 3.04
N ASN A 180 3.31 -0.71 3.99
CA ASN A 180 2.96 -1.30 5.26
C ASN A 180 1.49 -1.73 5.19
N GLN A 181 1.21 -2.86 4.55
CA GLN A 181 -0.17 -3.31 4.29
C GLN A 181 -1.01 -3.40 5.57
N GLY A 182 -0.41 -3.78 6.70
CA GLY A 182 -1.08 -3.81 8.00
C GLY A 182 -1.52 -2.41 8.46
N LYS A 183 -0.64 -1.42 8.43
CA LYS A 183 -0.97 -0.03 8.83
C LYS A 183 -1.91 0.66 7.84
N ASP A 184 -1.71 0.44 6.55
CA ASP A 184 -2.47 1.12 5.49
C ASP A 184 -3.93 0.62 5.44
N SER A 185 -4.17 -0.65 5.79
CA SER A 185 -5.53 -1.21 5.95
C SER A 185 -6.24 -0.67 7.21
N ILE A 186 -5.49 -0.29 8.25
CA ILE A 186 -6.02 0.26 9.51
C ILE A 186 -6.46 1.73 9.37
N LEU A 187 -5.75 2.53 8.56
CA LEU A 187 -6.03 3.96 8.38
C LEU A 187 -7.35 4.27 7.66
N TYR A 188 -8.03 3.26 7.11
CA TYR A 188 -9.32 3.41 6.43
C TYR A 188 -10.55 3.15 7.33
N LEU A 189 -10.35 2.86 8.63
CA LEU A 189 -11.46 2.64 9.55
C LEU A 189 -12.07 3.98 10.02
N PRO A 190 -13.40 4.17 9.94
CA PRO A 190 -14.03 5.42 10.38
C PRO A 190 -13.96 5.62 11.91
N GLY A 191 -13.60 6.83 12.34
CA GLY A 191 -13.64 7.28 13.75
C GLY A 191 -12.38 6.99 14.57
N SER A 192 -12.55 6.69 15.87
CA SER A 192 -11.47 6.40 16.83
C SER A 192 -11.10 4.91 16.92
N ARG A 193 -11.51 4.10 15.93
CA ARG A 193 -11.30 2.66 15.90
C ARG A 193 -9.85 2.35 15.51
N LYS A 194 -9.22 1.42 16.22
CA LYS A 194 -7.84 0.99 15.95
C LYS A 194 -7.74 -0.33 15.19
N TYR A 195 -8.74 -1.22 15.33
CA TYR A 195 -8.72 -2.58 14.78
C TYR A 195 -10.12 -3.04 14.32
N ALA A 196 -10.20 -4.03 13.44
CA ALA A 196 -11.45 -4.65 12.99
C ALA A 196 -11.26 -6.16 12.74
N VAL A 197 -12.35 -6.94 12.76
CA VAL A 197 -12.30 -8.37 12.40
C VAL A 197 -11.94 -8.50 10.92
N LYS A 198 -10.93 -9.31 10.61
CA LYS A 198 -10.58 -9.61 9.21
C LYS A 198 -11.53 -10.63 8.56
N SER A 199 -11.79 -11.73 9.25
CA SER A 199 -12.63 -12.83 8.78
C SER A 199 -13.08 -13.70 9.96
N VAL A 200 -14.19 -14.42 9.78
CA VAL A 200 -14.57 -15.51 10.67
C VAL A 200 -14.86 -16.72 9.80
N ILE A 201 -14.06 -17.76 9.98
CA ILE A 201 -14.09 -18.96 9.16
C ILE A 201 -14.46 -20.18 9.99
N GLN A 202 -15.35 -21.01 9.47
CA GLN A 202 -15.54 -22.36 9.98
C GLN A 202 -14.51 -23.27 9.31
N ILE A 203 -13.69 -23.93 10.13
CA ILE A 203 -12.67 -24.89 9.68
C ILE A 203 -13.00 -26.34 10.06
N ARG A 204 -13.96 -26.56 10.96
CA ARG A 204 -14.39 -27.89 11.42
C ARG A 204 -15.90 -27.95 11.61
N ASP A 205 -16.47 -29.15 11.51
CA ASP A 205 -17.85 -29.47 11.86
C ASP A 205 -17.93 -30.73 12.76
N GLY A 206 -19.14 -31.28 12.95
CA GLY A 206 -19.35 -32.49 13.74
C GLY A 206 -18.74 -33.77 13.16
N ASN A 207 -18.25 -33.73 11.92
CA ASN A 207 -17.63 -34.85 11.21
C ASN A 207 -16.10 -34.69 11.08
N GLY A 208 -15.53 -33.54 11.45
CA GLY A 208 -14.08 -33.29 11.44
C GLY A 208 -13.70 -31.97 10.76
N ASP A 209 -12.48 -31.92 10.23
CA ASP A 209 -11.99 -30.77 9.45
C ASP A 209 -12.76 -30.63 8.13
N LEU A 210 -13.13 -29.39 7.79
CA LEU A 210 -13.70 -29.07 6.51
C LEU A 210 -12.59 -29.02 5.45
N THR A 211 -12.85 -29.61 4.27
CA THR A 211 -11.92 -29.52 3.13
C THR A 211 -11.78 -28.10 2.62
N ASP A 212 -12.88 -27.35 2.67
CA ASP A 212 -12.95 -25.95 2.25
C ASP A 212 -13.50 -25.12 3.42
N PRO A 213 -12.68 -24.23 4.02
CA PRO A 213 -13.14 -23.33 5.07
C PRO A 213 -14.26 -22.41 4.57
N ILE A 214 -15.25 -22.16 5.42
CA ILE A 214 -16.44 -21.36 5.07
C ILE A 214 -16.40 -20.02 5.79
N ASP A 215 -16.52 -18.91 5.06
CA ASP A 215 -16.75 -17.58 5.63
C ASP A 215 -18.18 -17.50 6.20
N VAL A 216 -18.31 -17.64 7.51
CA VAL A 216 -19.59 -17.66 8.24
C VAL A 216 -20.10 -16.26 8.62
N ILE A 217 -19.39 -15.21 8.21
CA ILE A 217 -19.85 -13.82 8.29
C ILE A 217 -20.77 -13.52 7.11
N ASN A 218 -20.39 -13.98 5.91
CA ASN A 218 -21.16 -13.76 4.69
C ASN A 218 -22.06 -14.94 4.28
N ASN A 219 -21.80 -16.14 4.81
CA ASN A 219 -22.55 -17.36 4.49
C ASN A 219 -23.06 -18.04 5.77
N TYR A 220 -23.96 -19.02 5.58
CA TYR A 220 -24.27 -19.97 6.63
C TYR A 220 -23.13 -20.99 6.81
N SER A 221 -23.08 -21.62 7.98
CA SER A 221 -22.22 -22.74 8.32
C SER A 221 -22.37 -23.91 7.35
N ALA A 222 -21.43 -24.85 7.38
CA ALA A 222 -21.42 -26.05 6.53
C ALA A 222 -22.74 -26.84 6.58
N ASP A 223 -23.42 -26.86 7.73
CA ASP A 223 -24.69 -27.53 7.94
C ASP A 223 -25.92 -26.64 7.69
N GLY A 224 -25.71 -25.39 7.27
CA GLY A 224 -26.74 -24.41 6.94
C GLY A 224 -27.51 -23.86 8.15
N LYS A 225 -27.07 -24.13 9.39
CA LYS A 225 -27.88 -23.85 10.59
C LYS A 225 -27.57 -22.52 11.26
N TRP A 226 -26.36 -22.00 11.11
CA TRP A 226 -25.96 -20.78 11.82
C TRP A 226 -25.07 -19.90 10.96
N LYS A 227 -24.94 -18.63 11.34
CA LYS A 227 -23.98 -17.66 10.80
C LYS A 227 -23.66 -16.65 11.89
N ILE A 228 -22.57 -15.91 11.73
CA ILE A 228 -22.19 -14.82 12.64
C ILE A 228 -22.57 -13.49 11.99
N THR A 229 -23.26 -12.64 12.74
CA THR A 229 -23.67 -11.31 12.32
C THR A 229 -23.41 -10.30 13.44
N ALA A 230 -23.28 -9.03 13.09
CA ALA A 230 -23.21 -7.93 14.05
C ALA A 230 -24.29 -6.89 13.77
N TYR A 231 -24.63 -6.11 14.80
CA TYR A 231 -25.64 -5.06 14.77
C TYR A 231 -24.99 -3.69 14.58
N GLY A 232 -25.48 -2.85 13.66
CA GLY A 232 -24.96 -1.50 13.43
C GLY A 232 -25.46 -0.86 12.14
N ASN A 233 -25.27 0.46 12.00
CA ASN A 233 -25.71 1.26 10.85
C ASN A 233 -24.75 1.22 9.65
N ASP A 234 -23.57 0.65 9.83
CA ASP A 234 -22.58 0.53 8.76
C ASP A 234 -22.77 -0.85 8.11
N SER A 235 -22.90 -0.89 6.78
CA SER A 235 -23.07 -2.11 5.96
C SER A 235 -21.92 -3.11 6.06
N ASP A 236 -20.91 -2.84 6.90
CA ASP A 236 -19.74 -3.67 7.12
C ASP A 236 -19.81 -4.38 8.48
N ILE A 237 -20.38 -5.58 8.46
CA ILE A 237 -20.59 -6.41 9.65
C ILE A 237 -19.27 -6.72 10.38
N LYS A 238 -18.13 -6.76 9.70
CA LYS A 238 -16.81 -7.01 10.31
C LYS A 238 -16.38 -5.89 11.25
N GLN A 239 -16.73 -4.65 10.90
CA GLN A 239 -16.45 -3.48 11.74
C GLN A 239 -17.33 -3.45 12.99
N ASN A 240 -18.58 -3.89 12.86
CA ASN A 240 -19.53 -3.88 13.97
C ASN A 240 -19.23 -4.94 15.03
N ILE A 241 -18.48 -6.01 14.70
CA ILE A 241 -18.03 -7.00 15.69
C ILE A 241 -17.03 -6.37 16.67
N ASN A 242 -16.21 -5.42 16.23
CA ASN A 242 -15.22 -4.74 17.07
C ASN A 242 -15.65 -3.31 17.40
N ALA A 243 -16.71 -3.18 18.21
CA ALA A 243 -17.33 -1.88 18.47
C ALA A 243 -16.40 -0.92 19.26
N PRO A 244 -16.44 0.40 18.99
CA PRO A 244 -15.52 1.38 19.59
C PRO A 244 -15.70 1.62 21.10
N ARG A 245 -16.69 0.98 21.74
CA ARG A 245 -16.99 1.12 23.18
C ARG A 245 -16.94 -0.20 23.97
N SER A 246 -16.54 -1.30 23.33
CA SER A 246 -16.34 -2.60 23.99
C SER A 246 -14.85 -2.85 24.19
N ASP A 247 -14.51 -3.75 25.11
CA ASP A 247 -13.18 -4.35 25.19
C ASP A 247 -12.91 -5.04 23.84
N ALA A 248 -12.18 -4.33 22.98
CA ALA A 248 -11.95 -4.75 21.61
C ALA A 248 -11.19 -6.08 21.59
N ILE A 249 -11.47 -6.93 20.60
CA ILE A 249 -10.78 -8.21 20.36
C ILE A 249 -9.29 -8.04 19.99
N ASP A 250 -8.72 -6.85 20.18
CA ASP A 250 -7.35 -6.47 19.87
C ASP A 250 -6.85 -7.02 18.50
N LEU A 251 -5.64 -7.58 18.46
CA LEU A 251 -4.97 -8.14 17.29
C LEU A 251 -4.79 -9.66 17.38
N ASP A 252 -5.43 -10.31 18.35
CA ASP A 252 -5.29 -11.73 18.58
C ASP A 252 -6.32 -12.52 17.77
N SER A 253 -5.97 -13.76 17.46
CA SER A 253 -6.88 -14.72 16.87
C SER A 253 -7.66 -15.42 17.99
N TYR A 254 -8.95 -15.66 17.74
CA TYR A 254 -9.83 -16.33 18.68
C TYR A 254 -10.47 -17.55 18.02
N GLU A 255 -10.52 -18.66 18.76
CA GLU A 255 -11.19 -19.88 18.34
C GLU A 255 -12.50 -20.05 19.12
N ILE A 256 -13.60 -20.28 18.41
CA ILE A 256 -14.90 -20.63 18.99
C ILE A 256 -15.09 -22.14 18.85
N ARG A 257 -15.22 -22.84 19.98
CA ARG A 257 -15.45 -24.29 20.02
C ARG A 257 -16.86 -24.56 20.53
N PHE A 258 -17.73 -25.14 19.72
CA PHE A 258 -19.05 -25.59 20.17
C PHE A 258 -18.89 -26.81 21.08
N THR A 259 -19.54 -26.78 22.24
CA THR A 259 -19.46 -27.82 23.28
C THR A 259 -20.84 -28.31 23.66
N THR A 260 -20.91 -29.42 24.40
CA THR A 260 -22.16 -29.79 25.08
C THR A 260 -22.52 -28.73 26.13
N ILE A 261 -23.79 -28.69 26.54
CA ILE A 261 -24.24 -27.75 27.60
C ILE A 261 -23.60 -28.06 28.96
N GLU A 262 -23.18 -29.32 29.17
CA GLU A 262 -22.52 -29.79 30.39
C GLU A 262 -21.06 -29.30 30.44
N GLU A 263 -20.37 -29.31 29.30
CA GLU A 263 -18.99 -28.83 29.13
C GLU A 263 -18.88 -27.33 28.86
N GLY A 264 -20.01 -26.64 28.70
CA GLY A 264 -20.13 -25.24 28.27
C GLY A 264 -19.19 -24.24 28.94
N SER A 265 -19.07 -23.06 28.33
CA SER A 265 -18.22 -21.96 28.79
C SER A 265 -18.44 -21.57 30.25
N GLU A 266 -17.44 -20.93 30.84
CA GLU A 266 -17.55 -20.26 32.15
C GLU A 266 -18.45 -19.01 32.11
N TYR A 267 -18.79 -18.53 30.90
CA TYR A 267 -19.62 -17.35 30.66
C TYR A 267 -21.10 -17.71 30.45
N TYR A 268 -21.97 -16.84 30.99
CA TYR A 268 -23.42 -16.99 31.02
C TYR A 268 -24.07 -16.12 29.93
N LEU A 269 -25.26 -16.50 29.46
CA LEU A 269 -26.03 -15.66 28.54
C LEU A 269 -26.42 -14.34 29.27
N TYR A 270 -25.97 -13.20 28.75
CA TYR A 270 -26.37 -11.87 29.22
C TYR A 270 -27.02 -11.11 28.06
N GLY A 271 -28.28 -10.68 28.23
CA GLY A 271 -29.00 -9.96 27.19
C GLY A 271 -30.29 -9.32 27.72
N TYR A 272 -30.86 -8.39 26.95
CA TYR A 272 -32.11 -7.71 27.28
C TYR A 272 -33.27 -8.25 26.44
N LEU A 273 -34.46 -8.37 27.04
CA LEU A 273 -35.68 -8.50 26.24
C LEU A 273 -35.86 -7.24 25.37
N PRO A 274 -36.60 -7.33 24.24
CA PRO A 274 -36.85 -6.19 23.33
C PRO A 274 -37.41 -4.92 24.01
N SER A 275 -37.91 -5.03 25.24
CA SER A 275 -38.51 -3.97 26.06
C SER A 275 -37.59 -3.39 27.15
N PHE A 276 -36.27 -3.62 27.12
CA PHE A 276 -35.30 -3.13 28.14
C PHE A 276 -35.59 -3.56 29.59
N THR A 277 -36.42 -4.57 29.80
CA THR A 277 -36.77 -5.12 31.12
C THR A 277 -35.66 -6.05 31.63
N GLY A 278 -34.59 -5.44 32.14
CA GLY A 278 -33.50 -6.11 32.86
C GLY A 278 -32.74 -7.18 32.07
N PRO A 279 -31.61 -7.68 32.60
CA PRO A 279 -30.94 -8.83 32.03
C PRO A 279 -31.83 -10.07 32.14
N VAL A 280 -31.92 -10.85 31.06
CA VAL A 280 -32.56 -12.16 31.04
C VAL A 280 -31.71 -13.10 31.88
N THR A 281 -32.08 -13.25 33.16
CA THR A 281 -31.41 -14.16 34.10
C THR A 281 -32.02 -15.56 34.11
N LYS A 282 -33.14 -15.76 33.40
CA LYS A 282 -33.83 -17.06 33.25
C LYS A 282 -34.50 -17.14 31.88
N ASP A 283 -33.82 -17.76 30.92
CA ASP A 283 -34.44 -18.32 29.72
C ASP A 283 -34.26 -19.85 29.80
N ALA A 284 -35.34 -20.62 29.63
CA ALA A 284 -35.28 -22.08 29.66
C ALA A 284 -34.36 -22.68 28.56
N LYS A 285 -34.08 -21.90 27.52
CA LYS A 285 -33.08 -22.19 26.47
C LYS A 285 -31.68 -21.69 26.80
N ALA A 286 -31.55 -20.75 27.74
CA ALA A 286 -30.29 -20.27 28.29
C ALA A 286 -30.02 -20.98 29.62
N LYS A 287 -29.84 -22.31 29.56
CA LYS A 287 -29.18 -23.03 30.65
C LYS A 287 -27.83 -22.38 30.89
N ASP A 288 -27.37 -22.39 32.14
CA ASP A 288 -26.33 -21.59 32.79
C ASP A 288 -24.98 -21.39 32.05
N LYS A 289 -24.78 -21.99 30.88
CA LYS A 289 -23.57 -21.86 30.07
C LYS A 289 -23.94 -21.71 28.60
N VAL A 290 -23.23 -20.87 27.86
CA VAL A 290 -23.34 -20.89 26.40
C VAL A 290 -22.76 -22.20 25.84
N PRO A 291 -23.33 -22.78 24.75
CA PRO A 291 -22.91 -24.08 24.20
C PRO A 291 -21.63 -23.97 23.36
N PHE A 292 -20.74 -23.05 23.72
CA PHE A 292 -19.46 -22.87 23.08
C PHE A 292 -18.47 -22.21 24.05
N GLN A 293 -17.18 -22.42 23.81
CA GLN A 293 -16.09 -21.73 24.49
C GLN A 293 -15.36 -20.82 23.50
N VAL A 294 -14.82 -19.71 23.99
CA VAL A 294 -13.99 -18.79 23.21
C VAL A 294 -12.58 -18.84 23.77
N TRP A 295 -11.62 -19.17 22.92
CA TRP A 295 -10.21 -19.28 23.29
C TRP A 295 -9.43 -18.19 22.56
N ASN A 296 -8.71 -17.36 23.30
CA ASN A 296 -7.65 -16.56 22.69
C ASN A 296 -6.50 -17.52 22.37
N ILE A 297 -6.23 -17.72 21.09
CA ILE A 297 -5.17 -18.61 20.60
C ILE A 297 -3.87 -17.85 20.31
N GLY A 298 -3.80 -16.59 20.75
CA GLY A 298 -2.72 -15.65 20.49
C GLY A 298 -2.83 -15.08 19.08
N ARG A 299 -1.83 -14.29 18.72
CA ARG A 299 -1.70 -13.78 17.36
C ARG A 299 -1.21 -14.90 16.43
N ASP A 300 -2.00 -15.20 15.42
CA ASP A 300 -1.50 -15.91 14.25
C ASP A 300 -0.67 -14.94 13.41
N LEU A 301 0.65 -15.16 13.38
CA LEU A 301 1.59 -14.34 12.64
C LEU A 301 1.53 -14.60 11.12
N GLU A 302 0.83 -15.64 10.66
CA GLU A 302 0.58 -15.94 9.25
C GLU A 302 -0.84 -15.57 8.80
N SER A 303 -1.75 -15.28 9.73
CA SER A 303 -3.05 -14.70 9.42
C SER A 303 -2.87 -13.22 9.05
N ASN A 304 -2.88 -12.95 7.73
CA ASN A 304 -2.86 -11.60 7.11
C ASN A 304 -3.66 -10.49 7.82
#